data_AF-A0A1B3XRQ8-F1
#
_entry.id   AF-A0A1B3XRQ8-F1
#
_cell.length_a   1.000
_cell.length_b   1.000
_cell.length_c   1.000
_cell.angle_alpha   90.00
_cell.angle_beta   90.00
_cell.angle_gamma   90.00
#
_symmetry.space_group_name_H-M   'P 1'
#
loop_
_entity.id
_entity.type
_entity.pdbx_description
1 polymer ?
#
loop_
_entity_poly.entity_id
_entity_poly.type
_entity_poly.pdbx_seq_one_letter_code
_entity_poly.pdbx_strand_id
1 'polypeptide(L)'
;MEATKKDSTKKTEHHYQFTGESEHWEAVYSYKATQLWGRENGQITYSSKDNYVLTLKYKGSLKELSSMKKLEYSYETTASSGSKTEDYPDPPRENSFKTSGGSKNGALVGKGEVIKVNVKWADNDESFELRNKAK
;
A
#
# COMPACT_ATOMS: atom_id res chain seq x y z
N MET A 1 9.03 4.53 50.66
CA MET A 1 9.50 3.70 49.55
C MET A 1 8.55 3.93 48.38
N GLU A 2 8.83 4.90 47.52
CA GLU A 2 8.08 5.04 46.26
C GLU A 2 8.79 4.22 45.19
N ALA A 3 8.20 3.08 44.83
CA ALA A 3 8.66 2.31 43.70
C ALA A 3 8.36 3.10 42.42
N THR A 4 9.41 3.59 41.77
CA THR A 4 9.36 4.13 40.42
C THR A 4 8.70 3.09 39.51
N LYS A 5 7.45 3.33 39.10
CA LYS A 5 6.77 2.54 38.06
C LYS A 5 7.61 2.71 36.79
N LYS A 6 8.35 1.66 36.44
CA LYS A 6 9.16 1.62 35.23
C LYS A 6 8.21 1.59 34.04
N ASP A 7 8.09 2.73 33.34
CA ASP A 7 7.36 2.80 32.08
C ASP A 7 8.07 1.90 31.05
N SER A 8 7.43 0.79 30.71
CA SER A 8 7.91 -0.11 29.67
C SER A 8 7.19 0.23 28.37
N THR A 9 7.95 0.62 27.34
CA THR A 9 7.45 0.81 25.98
C THR A 9 7.94 -0.33 25.09
N LYS A 10 7.01 -1.00 24.43
CA LYS A 10 7.29 -2.05 23.43
C LYS A 10 6.97 -1.50 22.05
N LYS A 11 7.99 -1.45 21.20
CA LYS A 11 7.87 -1.12 19.78
C LYS A 11 7.83 -2.39 18.96
N THR A 12 6.89 -2.49 18.02
CA THR A 12 6.85 -3.55 17.00
C THR A 12 6.81 -2.89 15.63
N GLU A 13 7.64 -3.36 14.71
CA GLU A 13 7.74 -2.85 13.35
C GLU A 13 7.37 -3.94 12.35
N HIS A 14 6.61 -3.56 11.32
CA HIS A 14 6.13 -4.44 10.28
C HIS A 14 6.54 -3.89 8.93
N HIS A 15 7.27 -4.68 8.15
CA HIS A 15 7.77 -4.30 6.83
C HIS A 15 7.35 -5.39 5.85
N TYR A 16 6.35 -5.10 5.02
CA TYR A 16 5.78 -6.06 4.08
C TYR A 16 5.88 -5.56 2.65
N GLN A 17 6.05 -6.50 1.72
CA GLN A 17 6.05 -6.22 0.30
C GLN A 17 5.15 -7.24 -0.40
N PHE A 18 4.05 -6.74 -0.95
CA PHE A 18 3.10 -7.54 -1.72
C PHE A 18 3.37 -7.30 -3.19
N THR A 19 3.46 -8.38 -3.96
CA THR A 19 3.70 -8.30 -5.40
C THR A 19 2.72 -9.18 -6.14
N GLY A 20 2.35 -8.76 -7.34
CA GLY A 20 1.51 -9.51 -8.25
C GLY A 20 1.59 -8.89 -9.64
N GLU A 21 1.04 -9.59 -10.61
CA GLU A 21 1.02 -9.16 -12.00
C GLU A 21 -0.24 -9.68 -12.69
N SER A 22 -0.56 -9.03 -13.78
CA SER A 22 -1.56 -9.41 -14.78
C SER A 22 -0.87 -9.52 -16.14
N GLU A 23 -1.66 -9.55 -17.21
CA GLU A 23 -1.15 -9.59 -18.58
C GLU A 23 -0.29 -8.35 -18.88
N HIS A 24 -0.82 -7.15 -18.60
CA HIS A 24 -0.16 -5.90 -18.96
C HIS A 24 0.52 -5.15 -17.80
N TRP A 25 0.23 -5.50 -16.55
CA TRP A 25 0.70 -4.76 -15.39
C TRP A 25 1.43 -5.64 -14.39
N GLU A 26 2.46 -5.07 -13.75
CA GLU A 26 3.03 -5.58 -12.52
C GLU A 26 2.85 -4.54 -11.41
N ALA A 27 2.57 -4.97 -10.19
CA ALA A 27 2.44 -4.05 -9.07
C ALA A 27 3.18 -4.53 -7.83
N VAL A 28 3.66 -3.54 -7.07
CA VAL A 28 4.31 -3.71 -5.78
C VAL A 28 3.66 -2.78 -4.77
N TYR A 29 3.10 -3.35 -3.71
CA TYR A 29 2.61 -2.60 -2.55
C TYR A 29 3.59 -2.77 -1.40
N SER A 30 4.34 -1.70 -1.11
CA SER A 30 5.29 -1.64 0.01
C SER A 30 4.60 -1.05 1.23
N TYR A 31 4.51 -1.81 2.32
CA TYR A 31 3.83 -1.40 3.54
C TYR A 31 4.79 -1.37 4.72
N LYS A 32 4.73 -0.29 5.51
CA LYS A 32 5.47 -0.14 6.76
C LYS A 32 4.53 0.30 7.87
N ALA A 33 4.54 -0.40 8.99
CA ALA A 33 3.80 0.00 10.18
C ALA A 33 4.67 -0.06 11.44
N THR A 34 4.36 0.81 12.39
CA THR A 34 4.93 0.83 13.73
C THR A 34 3.80 0.79 14.74
N GLN A 35 3.89 -0.12 15.71
CA GLN A 35 3.02 -0.19 16.88
C GLN A 35 3.82 0.14 18.13
N LEU A 36 3.26 0.99 18.98
CA LEU A 36 3.79 1.34 20.28
C LEU A 36 2.78 0.92 21.35
N TRP A 37 3.22 0.03 22.23
CA TRP A 37 2.49 -0.38 23.41
C TRP A 37 3.23 0.19 24.62
N GLY A 38 2.52 0.91 25.47
CA GLY A 38 3.08 1.51 26.66
C GLY A 38 2.25 1.21 27.89
N ARG A 39 2.79 1.62 29.03
CA ARG A 39 2.03 1.75 30.27
C ARG A 39 2.31 3.15 30.80
N GLU A 40 1.26 3.88 31.12
CA GLU A 40 1.35 5.23 31.69
C GLU A 40 0.39 5.30 32.89
N ASN A 41 0.89 5.70 34.05
CA ASN A 41 0.12 5.73 35.31
C ASN A 41 -0.55 4.41 35.72
N GLY A 42 -0.13 3.29 35.12
CA GLY A 42 -0.73 1.96 35.33
C GLY A 42 -1.73 1.54 34.25
N GLN A 43 -2.13 2.45 33.35
CA GLN A 43 -3.02 2.21 32.21
C GLN A 43 -2.22 1.79 30.97
N ILE A 44 -2.75 0.84 30.19
CA ILE A 44 -2.15 0.43 28.92
C ILE A 44 -2.41 1.51 27.87
N THR A 45 -1.37 1.96 27.18
CA THR A 45 -1.47 2.88 26.05
C THR A 45 -1.12 2.16 24.76
N TYR A 46 -1.82 2.50 23.67
CA TYR A 46 -1.58 1.96 22.34
C TYR A 46 -1.57 3.10 21.32
N SER A 47 -0.60 3.08 20.42
CA SER A 47 -0.64 3.88 19.20
C SER A 47 -0.05 3.12 18.03
N SER A 48 -0.52 3.43 16.83
CA SER A 48 0.04 2.91 15.60
C SER A 48 0.19 4.00 14.55
N LYS A 49 1.14 3.79 13.64
CA LYS A 49 1.29 4.58 12.44
C LYS A 49 1.69 3.66 11.31
N ASP A 50 1.10 3.85 10.14
CA ASP A 50 1.52 3.18 8.94
C ASP A 50 1.75 4.13 7.77
N ASN A 51 2.38 3.57 6.74
CA ASN A 51 2.50 4.16 5.44
C ASN A 51 2.61 3.06 4.39
N TYR A 52 2.20 3.39 3.18
CA TYR A 52 2.35 2.52 2.03
C TYR A 52 2.75 3.29 0.78
N VAL A 53 3.34 2.55 -0.15
CA VAL A 53 3.55 2.99 -1.54
C VAL A 53 3.12 1.84 -2.45
N LEU A 54 2.12 2.09 -3.28
CA LEU A 54 1.75 1.23 -4.41
C LEU A 54 2.48 1.76 -5.65
N THR A 55 3.30 0.91 -6.25
CA THR A 55 3.93 1.14 -7.56
C THR A 55 3.30 0.20 -8.57
N LEU A 56 2.76 0.76 -9.63
CA LEU A 56 2.16 0.06 -10.76
C LEU A 56 3.06 0.28 -11.98
N LYS A 57 3.45 -0.78 -12.67
CA LYS A 57 4.33 -0.70 -13.84
C LYS A 57 3.75 -1.45 -15.02
N TYR A 58 3.68 -0.78 -16.16
CA TYR A 58 3.23 -1.36 -17.41
C TYR A 58 4.35 -2.21 -18.01
N LYS A 59 4.00 -3.45 -18.40
CA LYS A 59 4.92 -4.46 -18.95
C LYS A 59 5.18 -4.26 -20.45
N GLY A 60 4.25 -3.62 -21.16
CA GLY A 60 4.39 -3.29 -22.58
C GLY A 60 5.23 -2.04 -22.84
N SER A 61 5.21 -1.60 -24.10
CA SER A 61 5.93 -0.44 -24.60
C SER A 61 5.17 0.88 -24.32
N LEU A 62 5.89 1.99 -24.19
CA LEU A 62 5.28 3.33 -24.07
C LEU A 62 4.43 3.70 -25.29
N LYS A 63 4.73 3.11 -26.46
CA LYS A 63 3.96 3.35 -27.69
C LYS A 63 2.53 2.80 -27.55
N GLU A 64 2.34 1.69 -26.85
CA GLU A 64 1.01 1.13 -26.57
C GLU A 64 0.22 2.01 -25.59
N LEU A 65 0.91 2.70 -24.68
CA LEU A 65 0.31 3.71 -23.80
C LEU A 65 0.07 5.07 -24.47
N SER A 66 0.50 5.26 -25.72
CA SER A 66 0.39 6.57 -26.39
C SER A 66 -1.04 7.01 -26.70
N SER A 67 -1.97 6.07 -26.79
CA SER A 67 -3.41 6.36 -26.92
C SER A 67 -4.11 6.53 -25.57
N MET A 68 -3.44 6.23 -24.45
CA MET A 68 -4.00 6.33 -23.11
C MET A 68 -4.16 7.79 -22.70
N LYS A 69 -5.41 8.23 -22.60
CA LYS A 69 -5.76 9.58 -22.12
C LYS A 69 -6.07 9.63 -20.63
N LYS A 70 -6.31 8.48 -20.02
CA LYS A 70 -6.72 8.36 -18.63
C LYS A 70 -6.25 7.02 -18.09
N LEU A 71 -5.67 7.06 -16.89
CA LEU A 71 -5.32 5.90 -16.10
C LEU A 71 -6.06 5.98 -14.77
N GLU A 72 -6.82 4.94 -14.45
CA GLU A 72 -7.44 4.77 -13.15
C GLU A 72 -6.91 3.49 -12.52
N TYR A 73 -6.46 3.58 -11.28
CA TYR A 73 -6.07 2.38 -10.54
C TYR A 73 -6.51 2.49 -9.10
N SER A 74 -6.90 1.35 -8.55
CA SER A 74 -7.30 1.22 -7.16
C SER A 74 -6.66 0.00 -6.53
N TYR A 75 -6.59 0.03 -5.21
CA TYR A 75 -6.27 -1.13 -4.41
C TYR A 75 -7.27 -1.27 -3.27
N GLU A 76 -7.48 -2.51 -2.86
CA GLU A 76 -8.32 -2.87 -1.73
C GLU A 76 -7.58 -3.89 -0.86
N THR A 77 -7.59 -3.64 0.46
CA THR A 77 -7.11 -4.53 1.52
C THR A 77 -8.25 -4.74 2.51
N THR A 78 -8.12 -5.70 3.42
CA THR A 78 -9.08 -5.89 4.52
C THR A 78 -9.21 -4.67 5.44
N ALA A 79 -8.17 -3.83 5.52
CA ALA A 79 -8.09 -2.70 6.45
C ALA A 79 -8.37 -1.34 5.81
N SER A 80 -8.17 -1.20 4.49
CA SER A 80 -8.21 0.07 3.77
C SER A 80 -8.32 -0.13 2.27
N SER A 81 -8.74 0.91 1.56
CA SER A 81 -8.69 0.98 0.11
C SER A 81 -8.23 2.36 -0.34
N GLY A 82 -7.83 2.47 -1.60
CA GLY A 82 -7.48 3.74 -2.21
C GLY A 82 -7.57 3.66 -3.71
N SER A 83 -7.81 4.81 -4.34
CA SER A 83 -7.83 4.95 -5.78
C SER A 83 -7.08 6.19 -6.23
N LYS A 84 -6.61 6.17 -7.46
CA LYS A 84 -5.99 7.30 -8.12
C LYS A 84 -6.43 7.33 -9.57
N THR A 85 -6.76 8.53 -10.03
CA THR A 85 -7.14 8.83 -11.40
C THR A 85 -6.19 9.89 -11.91
N GLU A 86 -5.55 9.63 -13.04
CA GLU A 86 -4.61 10.54 -13.68
C GLU A 86 -5.02 10.72 -15.15
N ASP A 87 -5.22 11.97 -15.54
CA ASP A 87 -5.48 12.35 -16.92
C ASP A 87 -4.16 12.62 -17.65
N TYR A 88 -4.04 12.10 -18.87
CA TYR A 88 -2.87 12.19 -19.74
C TYR A 88 -3.28 12.88 -21.04
N PRO A 89 -3.30 14.23 -21.10
CA PRO A 89 -3.58 14.95 -22.34
C PRO A 89 -2.51 14.66 -23.41
N ASP A 90 -1.28 14.39 -22.97
CA ASP A 90 -0.19 13.87 -23.76
C ASP A 90 0.17 12.45 -23.28
N PRO A 91 0.69 11.57 -24.17
CA PRO A 91 1.20 10.24 -23.81
C PRO A 91 2.11 10.28 -22.57
N PRO A 92 1.96 9.34 -21.62
CA PRO A 92 2.88 9.26 -20.50
C PRO A 92 4.29 8.96 -21.01
N ARG A 93 5.27 9.68 -20.45
CA ARG A 93 6.70 9.45 -20.73
C ARG A 93 7.31 8.34 -19.89
N GLU A 94 6.57 7.89 -18.88
CA GLU A 94 6.96 6.85 -17.94
C GLU A 94 5.93 5.73 -17.95
N ASN A 95 6.39 4.51 -17.71
CA ASN A 95 5.53 3.33 -17.59
C ASN A 95 5.30 2.91 -16.14
N SER A 96 5.72 3.73 -15.18
CA SER A 96 5.64 3.45 -13.74
C SER A 96 4.85 4.55 -13.03
N PHE A 97 3.77 4.16 -12.37
CA PHE A 97 2.83 5.04 -11.69
C PHE A 97 2.83 4.72 -10.20
N LYS A 98 2.72 5.75 -9.35
CA LYS A 98 2.80 5.58 -7.90
C LYS A 98 1.68 6.31 -7.18
N THR A 99 1.18 5.66 -6.14
CA THR A 99 0.35 6.28 -5.11
C THR A 99 0.86 5.88 -3.73
N SER A 100 0.69 6.75 -2.75
CA SER A 100 1.15 6.53 -1.39
C SER A 100 0.17 7.13 -0.39
N GLY A 101 0.13 6.56 0.80
CA GLY A 101 -0.70 7.05 1.88
C GLY A 101 -0.28 6.47 3.22
N GLY A 102 -1.08 6.69 4.23
CA GLY A 102 -0.84 6.18 5.58
C GLY A 102 -1.86 6.73 6.56
N SER A 103 -1.88 6.11 7.73
CA SER A 103 -2.84 6.37 8.79
C SER A 103 -2.14 6.40 10.16
N LYS A 104 -2.82 7.00 11.14
CA LYS A 104 -2.44 6.90 12.55
C LYS A 104 -3.60 6.24 13.30
N ASN A 105 -3.27 5.27 14.14
CA ASN A 105 -4.24 4.52 14.95
C ASN A 105 -5.32 3.80 14.12
N GLY A 106 -5.04 3.52 12.84
CA GLY A 106 -5.91 2.75 11.96
C GLY A 106 -5.68 1.24 12.07
N ALA A 107 -6.54 0.49 11.38
CA ALA A 107 -6.33 -0.93 11.14
C ALA A 107 -5.04 -1.15 10.33
N LEU A 108 -4.26 -2.16 10.70
CA LEU A 108 -2.98 -2.44 10.06
C LEU A 108 -3.11 -3.60 9.07
N VAL A 109 -2.37 -3.52 7.97
CA VAL A 109 -2.28 -4.60 6.97
C VAL A 109 -1.47 -5.76 7.55
N GLY A 110 -2.05 -6.97 7.50
CA GLY A 110 -1.42 -8.19 8.02
C GLY A 110 -0.44 -8.84 7.04
N LYS A 111 0.50 -9.66 7.55
CA LYS A 111 1.48 -10.39 6.72
C LYS A 111 0.82 -11.26 5.63
N GLY A 112 -0.32 -11.87 5.93
CA GLY A 112 -1.08 -12.76 5.05
C GLY A 112 -2.16 -12.07 4.20
N GLU A 113 -2.12 -10.75 4.10
CA GLU A 113 -3.08 -9.97 3.30
C GLU A 113 -3.06 -10.37 1.82
N VAL A 114 -4.24 -10.28 1.19
CA VAL A 114 -4.40 -10.37 -0.26
C VAL A 114 -4.91 -9.02 -0.74
N ILE A 115 -4.05 -8.27 -1.42
CA ILE A 115 -4.39 -6.93 -1.91
C ILE A 115 -4.95 -7.07 -3.31
N LYS A 116 -6.19 -6.65 -3.53
CA LYS A 116 -6.77 -6.61 -4.87
C LYS A 116 -6.40 -5.31 -5.54
N VAL A 117 -5.92 -5.37 -6.78
CA VAL A 117 -5.60 -4.21 -7.59
C VAL A 117 -6.47 -4.24 -8.83
N ASN A 118 -7.08 -3.09 -9.16
CA ASN A 118 -7.80 -2.88 -10.41
C ASN A 118 -7.14 -1.75 -11.19
N VAL A 119 -6.98 -1.92 -12.49
CA VAL A 119 -6.39 -0.91 -13.39
C VAL A 119 -7.27 -0.77 -14.62
N LYS A 120 -7.63 0.47 -14.95
CA LYS A 120 -8.36 0.86 -16.15
C LYS A 120 -7.55 1.85 -16.96
N TRP A 121 -7.39 1.57 -18.24
CA TRP A 121 -6.69 2.46 -19.16
C TRP A 121 -7.24 2.32 -20.58
N ALA A 122 -7.48 3.46 -21.23
CA ALA A 122 -8.19 3.49 -22.51
C ALA A 122 -9.51 2.67 -22.43
N ASP A 123 -9.65 1.62 -23.25
CA ASP A 123 -10.81 0.72 -23.25
C ASP A 123 -10.55 -0.61 -22.53
N ASN A 124 -9.44 -0.73 -21.80
CA ASN A 124 -9.01 -1.95 -21.11
C ASN A 124 -9.24 -1.85 -19.59
N ASP A 125 -9.48 -2.99 -18.96
CA ASP A 125 -9.55 -3.16 -17.51
C ASP A 125 -8.88 -4.49 -17.12
N GLU A 126 -8.10 -4.46 -16.04
CA GLU A 126 -7.50 -5.64 -15.45
C GLU A 126 -7.60 -5.63 -13.93
N SER A 127 -7.85 -6.80 -13.37
CA SER A 127 -7.89 -7.07 -11.94
C SER A 127 -6.94 -8.21 -11.58
N PHE A 128 -6.14 -8.04 -10.53
CA PHE A 128 -5.21 -9.06 -10.06
C PHE A 128 -4.90 -8.91 -8.56
N GLU A 129 -4.28 -9.93 -7.98
CA GLU A 129 -3.98 -9.99 -6.55
C GLU A 129 -2.49 -9.82 -6.27
N LEU A 130 -2.16 -9.05 -5.23
CA LEU A 130 -0.82 -8.98 -4.67
C LEU A 130 -0.76 -9.80 -3.38
N ARG A 131 0.29 -10.60 -3.26
CA ARG A 131 0.54 -11.45 -2.09
C ARG A 131 1.94 -11.20 -1.57
N ASN A 132 2.10 -11.30 -0.26
CA ASN A 132 3.41 -11.17 0.37
C ASN A 132 4.26 -12.39 0.00
N LYS A 133 5.43 -12.15 -0.61
CA LYS A 133 6.36 -13.22 -0.98
C LYS A 133 7.14 -13.78 0.21
N ALA A 134 7.16 -13.10 1.35
CA ALA A 134 7.84 -13.57 2.54
C ALA A 134 7.03 -14.71 3.20
N LYS A 135 7.44 -15.96 2.95
CA LYS A 135 7.05 -17.14 3.76
C LYS A 135 7.54 -16.95 5.19
#